data_AF-A0A315EWR5-F1
#
_entry.id   AF-A0A315EWR5-F1
#
_cell.length_a   1.000
_cell.length_b   1.000
_cell.length_c   1.000
_cell.angle_alpha   90.00
_cell.angle_beta   90.00
_cell.angle_gamma   90.00
#
_symmetry.space_group_name_H-M   'P 1'
#
loop_
_entity.id
_entity.type
_entity.pdbx_description
1 polymer ?
#
loop_
_entity_poly.entity_id
_entity_poly.type
_entity_poly.pdbx_seq_one_letter_code
_entity_poly.pdbx_strand_id
1 'polypeptide(L)' 'MSDAEVRIVVCPQCGGPSRYEAANVYRPFCGERCRNIDLGAWANEEHRLPDQTPQDDADFENTPLQ' A
#
# COMPACT_ATOMS: atom_id res chain seq x y z
N MET A 1 -23.34 -3.67 26.42
CA MET A 1 -22.30 -3.86 25.37
C MET A 1 -22.57 -2.77 24.36
N SER A 2 -21.77 -1.70 24.36
CA SER A 2 -21.97 -0.60 23.42
C SER A 2 -21.74 -1.11 22.01
N ASP A 3 -22.78 -1.05 21.17
CA ASP A 3 -22.64 -1.07 19.71
C ASP A 3 -21.79 0.15 19.34
N ALA A 4 -20.47 -0.02 19.34
CA ALA A 4 -19.58 0.98 18.80
C ALA A 4 -19.79 0.95 17.28
N GLU A 5 -20.28 2.06 16.73
CA GLU A 5 -20.52 2.21 15.30
C GLU A 5 -19.28 1.78 14.51
N VAL A 6 -19.45 0.78 13.63
CA VAL A 6 -18.35 0.18 12.89
C VAL A 6 -17.85 1.17 11.85
N ARG A 7 -16.62 1.68 12.04
CA ARG A 7 -15.98 2.56 11.07
C ARG A 7 -15.85 1.86 9.72
N ILE A 8 -16.33 2.49 8.65
CA ILE A 8 -16.14 2.02 7.28
C ILE A 8 -15.01 2.82 6.62
N VAL A 9 -14.08 2.13 5.97
CA VAL A 9 -13.01 2.72 5.17
C VAL A 9 -13.09 2.23 3.72
N VAL A 10 -12.41 2.92 2.81
CA VAL A 10 -12.32 2.52 1.41
C VAL A 10 -11.26 1.41 1.28
N CYS A 11 -11.64 0.29 0.64
CA CYS A 11 -10.70 -0.77 0.30
C CYS A 11 -9.68 -0.25 -0.73
N PRO A 12 -8.38 -0.28 -0.46
CA PRO A 12 -7.38 0.29 -1.38
C PRO A 12 -7.27 -0.49 -2.70
N GLN A 13 -7.65 -1.77 -2.72
CA GLN A 13 -7.56 -2.60 -3.92
C GLN A 13 -8.73 -2.42 -4.91
N CYS A 14 -9.95 -2.17 -4.41
CA CYS A 14 -11.16 -2.17 -5.25
C CYS A 14 -12.07 -0.97 -5.06
N GLY A 15 -11.77 -0.06 -4.12
CA GLY A 15 -12.59 1.11 -3.81
C GLY A 15 -13.88 0.81 -3.02
N GLY A 16 -14.20 -0.46 -2.76
CA GLY A 16 -15.41 -0.87 -2.03
C GLY A 16 -15.37 -0.59 -0.51
N PRO A 17 -16.50 -0.70 0.19
CA PRO A 17 -16.57 -0.50 1.64
C PRO A 17 -15.85 -1.62 2.40
N SER A 18 -15.04 -1.25 3.38
CA SER A 18 -14.30 -2.15 4.26
C SER A 18 -14.64 -1.85 5.73
N ARG A 19 -15.17 -2.85 6.45
CA ARG A 19 -15.48 -2.71 7.87
C ARG A 19 -14.18 -2.69 8.67
N TYR A 20 -13.95 -1.63 9.43
CA TYR A 20 -12.74 -1.43 10.23
C TYR A 20 -12.92 -1.94 11.68
N GLU A 21 -13.27 -3.21 11.83
CA GLU A 21 -13.52 -3.91 13.11
C GLU A 21 -12.82 -5.29 13.20
N ALA A 22 -12.61 -5.82 14.42
CA ALA A 22 -11.87 -7.06 14.67
C ALA A 22 -12.36 -8.27 13.86
N ALA A 23 -13.66 -8.34 13.58
CA ALA A 23 -14.27 -9.41 12.78
C ALA A 23 -13.79 -9.43 11.31
N ASN A 24 -13.39 -8.28 10.75
CA ASN A 24 -12.73 -8.24 9.45
C ASN A 24 -11.21 -8.41 9.64
N VAL A 25 -10.73 -9.64 9.50
CA VAL A 25 -9.29 -9.95 9.64
C VAL A 25 -8.43 -9.41 8.49
N TYR A 26 -9.05 -8.95 7.41
CA TYR A 26 -8.38 -8.48 6.20
C TYR A 26 -8.27 -6.96 6.09
N ARG A 27 -8.61 -6.20 7.15
CA ARG A 27 -8.48 -4.74 7.14
C ARG A 27 -7.07 -4.29 6.73
N PRO A 28 -6.93 -3.23 5.89
CA PRO A 28 -7.98 -2.32 5.42
C PRO A 28 -8.77 -2.84 4.21
N PHE A 29 -8.50 -4.04 3.71
CA PHE A 29 -9.21 -4.62 2.57
C PHE A 29 -10.63 -5.11 2.94
N CYS A 30 -11.53 -5.13 1.95
CA CYS A 30 -12.88 -5.64 2.13
C CYS A 30 -12.95 -7.18 2.25
N GLY A 31 -11.85 -7.89 1.96
CA GLY A 31 -11.74 -9.33 2.11
C GLY A 31 -10.42 -9.91 1.59
N GLU A 32 -10.27 -11.24 1.73
CA GLU A 32 -9.06 -11.98 1.41
C GLU A 32 -8.56 -11.78 -0.02
N ARG A 33 -9.47 -11.84 -1.01
CA ARG A 33 -9.13 -11.65 -2.42
C ARG A 33 -8.42 -10.32 -2.64
N CYS A 34 -8.93 -9.24 -2.05
CA CYS A 34 -8.34 -7.91 -2.23
C CYS A 34 -6.95 -7.81 -1.58
N ARG A 35 -6.76 -8.41 -0.40
CA ARG A 35 -5.43 -8.50 0.23
C ARG A 35 -4.43 -9.26 -0.65
N ASN A 36 -4.84 -10.37 -1.25
CA ASN A 36 -3.93 -11.20 -2.05
C ASN A 36 -3.58 -10.55 -3.39
N ILE A 37 -4.49 -9.79 -4.00
CA ILE A 37 -4.18 -9.04 -5.22
C ILE A 37 -3.18 -7.92 -4.90
N ASP A 38 -3.40 -7.16 -3.83
CA ASP A 38 -2.45 -6.10 -3.43
C ASP A 38 -1.06 -6.69 -3.17
N LEU A 39 -0.99 -7.80 -2.44
CA LEU A 39 0.27 -8.53 -2.23
C LEU A 39 0.94 -8.96 -3.55
N GLY A 40 0.16 -9.39 -4.54
CA GLY A 40 0.65 -9.70 -5.87
C GLY A 40 1.21 -8.49 -6.61
N ALA A 41 0.52 -7.34 -6.56
CA ALA A 41 0.98 -6.09 -7.15
C ALA A 41 2.31 -5.62 -6.55
N TRP A 42 2.51 -5.80 -5.24
CA TRP A 42 3.81 -5.57 -4.60
C TRP A 42 4.89 -6.52 -5.11
N ALA A 43 4.58 -7.82 -5.20
CA ALA A 43 5.54 -8.82 -5.70
C ALA A 43 5.92 -8.58 -7.17
N ASN A 44 5.03 -7.99 -7.96
CA ASN A 44 5.25 -7.67 -9.37
C ASN A 44 5.84 -6.26 -9.60
N GLU A 45 6.22 -5.54 -8.55
CA GLU A 45 6.76 -4.16 -8.66
C GLU A 45 5.81 -3.19 -9.39
N GLU A 46 4.50 -3.39 -9.27
CA GLU A 46 3.47 -2.52 -9.83
C GLU A 46 3.28 -1.27 -8.94
N HIS A 47 3.49 -1.42 -7.63
CA HIS A 47 3.53 -0.31 -6.67
C HIS A 47 4.92 0.35 -6.71
N ARG A 48 5.06 1.41 -7.52
CA ARG A 48 6.31 2.21 -7.61
C ARG A 48 6.08 3.67 -7.25
N LEU A 49 7.05 4.25 -6.56
CA LEU A 49 7.14 5.69 -6.40
C LEU A 49 7.68 6.29 -7.71
N PRO A 50 7.12 7.41 -8.19
CA PRO A 50 7.71 8.10 -9.32
C PRO A 50 9.13 8.55 -8.96
N ASP A 51 10.07 8.38 -9.89
CA ASP A 51 11.41 8.91 -9.72
C ASP A 51 11.34 10.45 -9.77
N GLN A 52 11.75 11.09 -8.69
CA GLN A 52 11.82 12.55 -8.59
C GLN A 52 13.22 13.07 -8.91
N THR A 53 14.19 12.18 -9.11
CA THR A 53 15.54 12.57 -9.50
C THR A 53 15.48 13.01 -10.96
N PRO A 54 15.80 14.28 -11.29
CA PRO A 54 16.20 14.60 -12.66
C PRO A 54 17.30 13.62 -13.04
N GLN A 55 17.26 13.12 -14.26
CA GLN A 55 18.30 12.25 -14.81
C GLN A 55 19.57 13.09 -15.03
N ASP A 56 20.25 13.45 -13.94
CA ASP A 56 21.63 13.87 -13.98
C ASP A 56 22.48 12.62 -13.79
N ASP A 57 23.21 12.28 -14.85
CA ASP A 57 24.28 11.30 -14.85
C ASP A 57 25.34 11.73 -13.83
N ALA A 58 25.10 11.46 -12.55
CA ALA A 58 26.07 11.72 -11.50
C ALA A 58 27.05 10.55 -11.46
N ASP A 59 28.18 10.73 -12.13
CA ASP A 59 29.38 9.91 -12.03
C ASP A 59 29.79 9.71 -10.55
N PHE A 60 29.31 8.63 -9.94
CA PHE A 60 29.63 8.25 -8.55
C PHE A 60 31.10 7.85 -8.33
N GLU A 61 31.99 7.99 -9.33
CA GLU A 61 33.39 7.56 -9.25
C GLU A 61 34.40 8.64 -8.80
N ASN A 62 34.00 9.91 -8.58
CA ASN A 62 34.97 10.98 -8.27
C ASN A 62 34.67 11.83 -7.04
N THR A 63 34.18 11.25 -5.94
CA THR A 63 34.21 11.94 -4.63
C THR A 63 35.32 11.37 -3.75
N PRO A 64 36.42 12.10 -3.48
CA PRO A 64 37.42 11.65 -2.53
C PRO A 64 36.80 11.63 -1.14
N LEU A 65 36.91 10.50 -0.44
CA LEU A 65 36.52 10.39 0.96
C LEU A 65 37.39 11.34 1.79
N GLN A 66 36.75 12.34 2.41
CA GLN A 66 37.35 13.14 3.48
C GLN A 66 37.09 12.50 4.83
#